data_AF-A0A941WFJ1-F1
#
_entry.id   AF-A0A941WFJ1-F1
#
_cell.length_a   1.000
_cell.length_b   1.000
_cell.length_c   1.000
_cell.angle_alpha   90.00
_cell.angle_beta   90.00
_cell.angle_gamma   90.00
#
_symmetry.space_group_name_H-M   'P 1'
#
loop_
_entity.id
_entity.type
_entity.pdbx_description
1 polymer ?
#
loop_
_entity_poly.entity_id
_entity_poly.type
_entity_poly.pdbx_seq_one_letter_code
_entity_poly.pdbx_strand_id
1 'polypeptide(L)'
;MNKKHFDIYKVHTSQVRSLPFIGEGIPAGFPSPVTDYVGDRIDLNEVLILNPGSTYYARVRDYFMVEEELEQGDGVLFDTSLAPRTGDLALCELYGERMLKYIRRQGHAVWLTDGATSGTVPVDGCDEAKVLGVVTVIIKVRRYKKRRTRTIGRLPQKEQTALFERRAIKVSYFPGADVPEDGHIDLNEVLISNPVFTFFGKVSGFSLLDDDINDNDSVIVDRSLEPEWGDLAVCVTADGFTLKYVEVLENGQIRLMPGNQKYKPILITEDNERLVWGIVTYSIRQLRLKGERKKK
;
A
#
# COMPACT_ATOMS: atom_id res chain seq x y z
N MET A 1 -18.45 17.47 -14.78
CA MET A 1 -17.21 16.74 -15.17
C MET A 1 -16.86 15.84 -14.00
N ASN A 2 -16.91 14.51 -14.16
CA ASN A 2 -16.53 13.57 -13.09
C ASN A 2 -15.06 13.81 -12.71
N LYS A 3 -14.80 14.19 -11.46
CA LYS A 3 -13.43 14.19 -10.93
C LYS A 3 -13.00 12.74 -10.80
N LYS A 4 -11.92 12.36 -11.51
CA LYS A 4 -11.35 11.02 -11.41
C LYS A 4 -10.26 11.01 -10.35
N HIS A 5 -10.67 10.63 -9.13
CA HIS A 5 -9.78 10.48 -7.97
C HIS A 5 -8.73 9.38 -8.10
N PHE A 6 -9.02 8.39 -8.95
CA PHE A 6 -8.19 7.21 -9.16
C PHE A 6 -7.96 6.97 -10.65
N ASP A 7 -6.76 6.53 -11.01
CA ASP A 7 -6.52 5.82 -12.27
C ASP A 7 -6.70 4.32 -12.02
N ILE A 8 -7.60 3.66 -12.75
CA ILE A 8 -7.86 2.22 -12.58
C ILE A 8 -7.40 1.46 -13.82
N TYR A 9 -6.64 0.40 -13.57
CA TYR A 9 -6.02 -0.46 -14.57
C TYR A 9 -6.42 -1.91 -14.34
N LYS A 10 -6.58 -2.65 -15.42
CA LYS A 10 -6.71 -4.10 -15.35
C LYS A 10 -5.33 -4.70 -15.17
N VAL A 11 -5.15 -5.54 -14.16
CA VAL A 11 -3.87 -6.21 -13.96
C VAL A 11 -3.75 -7.36 -14.96
N HIS A 12 -2.56 -7.54 -15.50
CA HIS A 12 -2.21 -8.70 -16.31
C HIS A 12 -0.87 -9.25 -15.82
N THR A 13 -0.69 -10.56 -15.90
CA THR A 13 0.49 -11.27 -15.36
C THR A 13 1.37 -11.74 -16.51
N SER A 14 1.67 -10.83 -17.44
CA SER A 14 2.38 -11.13 -18.69
C SER A 14 3.88 -11.30 -18.46
N GLN A 15 4.46 -10.59 -17.50
CA GLN A 15 5.86 -10.73 -17.12
C GLN A 15 5.98 -11.46 -15.79
N VAL A 16 6.64 -12.62 -15.85
CA VAL A 16 7.16 -13.28 -14.66
C VAL A 16 8.50 -12.63 -14.32
N ARG A 17 8.57 -11.88 -13.23
CA ARG A 17 9.83 -11.34 -12.70
C ARG A 17 10.07 -11.91 -11.32
N SER A 18 11.23 -12.54 -11.15
CA SER A 18 11.56 -13.25 -9.93
C SER A 18 12.60 -12.45 -9.12
N LEU A 19 12.09 -11.72 -8.12
CA LEU A 19 12.87 -10.92 -7.19
C LEU A 19 13.50 -11.78 -6.10
N PRO A 20 14.73 -11.47 -5.63
CA PRO A 20 15.25 -12.08 -4.42
C PRO A 20 14.33 -11.77 -3.22
N PHE A 21 13.95 -12.82 -2.49
CA PHE A 21 13.13 -12.70 -1.27
C PHE A 21 13.97 -12.75 0.00
N ILE A 22 13.66 -11.85 0.94
CA ILE A 22 14.18 -11.87 2.30
C ILE A 22 13.09 -12.46 3.22
N GLY A 23 13.13 -13.79 3.37
CA GLY A 23 12.07 -14.59 3.99
C GLY A 23 12.15 -14.77 5.51
N GLU A 24 13.31 -14.61 6.14
CA GLU A 24 13.46 -14.69 7.61
C GLU A 24 12.83 -13.49 8.34
N GLY A 25 12.10 -12.62 7.62
CA GLY A 25 11.79 -11.27 8.07
C GLY A 25 13.05 -10.41 8.08
N ILE A 26 12.89 -9.10 8.22
CA ILE A 26 13.94 -8.17 8.61
C ILE A 26 13.98 -8.20 10.15
N PRO A 27 14.83 -9.02 10.81
CA PRO A 27 14.81 -9.24 12.25
C PRO A 27 15.76 -8.27 12.94
N ALA A 28 15.46 -7.93 14.20
CA ALA A 28 16.34 -7.15 15.09
C ALA A 28 17.52 -7.97 15.65
N GLY A 29 18.16 -8.80 14.82
CA GLY A 29 19.40 -9.51 15.16
C GLY A 29 20.21 -9.95 13.92
N PHE A 30 21.54 -10.00 14.07
CA PHE A 30 22.59 -10.22 13.04
C PHE A 30 22.31 -11.36 12.04
N PRO A 31 22.41 -11.09 10.73
CA PRO A 31 22.89 -12.07 9.76
C PRO A 31 24.20 -11.60 9.07
N SER A 32 25.07 -12.55 8.75
CA SER A 32 26.37 -12.30 8.10
C SER A 32 26.20 -11.67 6.71
N PRO A 33 27.04 -10.68 6.34
CA PRO A 33 26.99 -9.98 5.05
C PRO A 33 27.28 -10.84 3.81
N VAL A 34 27.69 -12.11 4.01
CA VAL A 34 27.99 -13.10 2.95
C VAL A 34 27.33 -14.44 3.27
N THR A 35 26.06 -14.43 3.65
CA THR A 35 25.23 -15.62 3.47
C THR A 35 24.37 -15.29 2.26
N ASP A 36 24.67 -15.95 1.16
CA ASP A 36 23.99 -15.79 -0.11
C ASP A 36 22.47 -15.56 0.10
N TYR A 37 21.95 -14.39 -0.27
CA TYR A 37 20.50 -14.22 -0.47
C TYR A 37 20.08 -15.00 -1.73
N VAL A 38 20.42 -16.29 -1.79
CA VAL A 38 19.77 -17.33 -2.58
C VAL A 38 18.51 -17.69 -1.79
N GLY A 39 17.65 -16.69 -1.60
CA GLY A 39 16.29 -16.93 -1.15
C GLY A 39 15.46 -17.47 -2.31
N ASP A 40 14.26 -17.95 -1.98
CA ASP A 40 13.22 -18.18 -2.98
C ASP A 40 13.03 -16.90 -3.81
N ARG A 41 12.89 -17.04 -5.13
CA ARG A 41 12.60 -15.88 -5.96
C ARG A 41 11.09 -15.67 -5.97
N ILE A 42 10.65 -14.44 -5.72
CA ILE A 42 9.24 -14.08 -5.65
C ILE A 42 8.83 -13.26 -6.87
N ASP A 43 7.67 -13.59 -7.41
CA ASP A 43 6.96 -12.75 -8.36
C ASP A 43 5.86 -11.93 -7.67
N LEU A 44 5.84 -10.60 -7.90
CA LEU A 44 4.89 -9.71 -7.23
C LEU A 44 3.45 -9.97 -7.68
N ASN A 45 3.24 -10.36 -8.94
CA ASN A 45 1.92 -10.74 -9.42
C ASN A 45 1.44 -11.98 -8.68
N GLU A 46 2.29 -12.99 -8.48
CA GLU A 46 1.91 -14.21 -7.75
C GLU A 46 1.60 -13.95 -6.27
N VAL A 47 2.35 -13.07 -5.61
CA VAL A 47 2.21 -12.78 -4.18
C VAL A 47 1.06 -11.83 -3.88
N LEU A 48 0.86 -10.80 -4.70
CA LEU A 48 -0.09 -9.71 -4.41
C LEU A 48 -1.47 -9.92 -5.04
N ILE A 49 -1.55 -10.65 -6.15
CA ILE A 49 -2.82 -10.84 -6.87
C ILE A 49 -3.53 -12.08 -6.36
N LEU A 50 -4.75 -11.90 -5.83
CA LEU A 50 -5.60 -13.00 -5.41
C LEU A 50 -6.19 -13.74 -6.62
N ASN A 51 -6.92 -13.02 -7.48
CA ASN A 51 -7.53 -13.57 -8.69
C ASN A 51 -7.18 -12.72 -9.92
N PRO A 52 -6.25 -13.15 -10.80
CA PRO A 52 -5.81 -12.36 -11.95
C PRO A 52 -6.93 -11.87 -12.88
N GLY A 53 -8.00 -12.65 -13.04
CA GLY A 53 -9.16 -12.27 -13.88
C GLY A 53 -10.11 -11.24 -13.24
N SER A 54 -9.95 -10.96 -11.96
CA SER A 54 -10.88 -10.13 -11.16
C SER A 54 -10.16 -9.16 -10.24
N THR A 55 -8.85 -8.97 -10.39
CA THR A 55 -8.05 -8.02 -9.61
C THR A 55 -7.68 -6.82 -10.48
N TYR A 56 -7.86 -5.63 -9.92
CA TYR A 56 -7.61 -4.35 -10.59
C TYR A 56 -6.66 -3.52 -9.72
N TYR A 57 -5.82 -2.72 -10.37
CA TYR A 57 -4.93 -1.77 -9.73
C TYR A 57 -5.52 -0.36 -9.83
N ALA A 58 -5.70 0.31 -8.71
CA ALA A 58 -6.10 1.71 -8.66
C ALA A 58 -4.97 2.57 -8.09
N ARG A 59 -4.51 3.56 -8.85
CA ARG A 59 -3.54 4.56 -8.41
C ARG A 59 -4.25 5.83 -7.95
N VAL A 60 -3.91 6.33 -6.78
CA VAL A 60 -4.44 7.55 -6.19
C VAL A 60 -3.91 8.78 -6.95
N ARG A 61 -4.80 9.67 -7.39
CA ARG A 61 -4.43 10.93 -8.06
C ARG A 61 -4.57 12.14 -7.15
N ASP A 62 -5.77 12.38 -6.65
CA ASP A 62 -6.13 13.57 -5.86
C ASP A 62 -7.15 13.19 -4.77
N TYR A 63 -6.91 12.05 -4.13
CA TYR A 63 -7.69 11.55 -3.00
C TYR A 63 -6.79 11.36 -1.79
N PHE A 64 -7.36 11.56 -0.61
CA PHE A 64 -6.68 11.37 0.66
C PHE A 64 -7.59 10.61 1.61
N MET A 65 -7.07 9.57 2.25
CA MET A 65 -7.77 8.83 3.30
C MET A 65 -6.93 8.86 4.56
N VAL A 66 -7.48 9.42 5.63
CA VAL A 66 -6.76 9.65 6.88
C VAL A 66 -6.43 8.31 7.55
N GLU A 67 -7.41 7.40 7.61
CA GLU A 67 -7.34 6.17 8.39
C GLU A 67 -6.25 5.21 7.90
N GLU A 68 -5.97 5.20 6.60
CA GLU A 68 -4.92 4.40 5.97
C GLU A 68 -3.77 5.29 5.49
N GLU A 69 -3.74 6.58 5.86
CA GLU A 69 -2.80 7.61 5.38
C GLU A 69 -2.45 7.47 3.89
N LEU A 70 -3.47 7.33 3.04
CA LEU A 70 -3.30 7.16 1.60
C LEU A 70 -3.17 8.52 0.93
N GLU A 71 -2.16 8.67 0.09
CA GLU A 71 -1.83 9.92 -0.58
C GLU A 71 -1.69 9.77 -2.11
N GLN A 72 -1.50 10.90 -2.78
CA GLN A 72 -1.26 10.94 -4.21
C GLN A 72 -0.07 10.07 -4.63
N GLY A 73 -0.34 9.16 -5.56
CA GLY A 73 0.64 8.26 -6.15
C GLY A 73 0.67 6.88 -5.52
N ASP A 74 0.05 6.69 -4.36
CA ASP A 74 -0.16 5.37 -3.75
C ASP A 74 -1.07 4.51 -4.64
N GLY A 75 -1.00 3.21 -4.42
CA GLY A 75 -1.73 2.21 -5.18
C GLY A 75 -2.55 1.30 -4.27
N VAL A 76 -3.67 0.81 -4.78
CA VAL A 76 -4.46 -0.25 -4.13
C VAL A 76 -4.80 -1.33 -5.15
N LEU A 77 -4.73 -2.59 -4.72
CA LEU A 77 -5.29 -3.71 -5.47
C LEU A 77 -6.65 -4.05 -4.90
N PHE A 78 -7.67 -4.11 -5.75
CA PHE A 78 -9.01 -4.51 -5.34
C PHE A 78 -9.54 -5.64 -6.22
N ASP A 79 -10.24 -6.57 -5.59
CA ASP A 79 -10.79 -7.76 -6.22
C ASP A 79 -12.31 -7.73 -6.20
N THR A 80 -12.88 -8.02 -7.36
CA THR A 80 -14.30 -7.83 -7.70
C THR A 80 -15.10 -9.11 -7.50
N SER A 81 -14.41 -10.24 -7.41
CA SER A 81 -15.00 -11.56 -7.16
C SER A 81 -15.19 -11.83 -5.67
N LEU A 82 -14.53 -11.06 -4.80
CA LEU A 82 -14.61 -11.23 -3.36
C LEU A 82 -15.91 -10.70 -2.78
N ALA A 83 -16.57 -11.53 -1.97
CA ALA A 83 -17.70 -11.10 -1.16
C ALA A 83 -17.24 -10.17 -0.01
N PRO A 84 -17.84 -8.97 0.12
CA PRO A 84 -17.62 -8.04 1.22
C PRO A 84 -17.84 -8.67 2.61
N ARG A 85 -16.90 -8.43 3.53
CA ARG A 85 -16.99 -8.78 4.96
C ARG A 85 -16.84 -7.53 5.82
N THR A 86 -17.41 -7.57 7.02
CA THR A 86 -17.21 -6.50 8.02
C THR A 86 -15.72 -6.31 8.28
N GLY A 87 -15.26 -5.06 8.21
CA GLY A 87 -13.86 -4.67 8.37
C GLY A 87 -13.06 -4.60 7.07
N ASP A 88 -13.59 -5.09 5.94
CA ASP A 88 -12.92 -4.92 4.66
C ASP A 88 -12.88 -3.45 4.25
N LEU A 89 -11.74 -3.02 3.73
CA LEU A 89 -11.68 -1.82 2.91
C LEU A 89 -12.19 -2.14 1.50
N ALA A 90 -13.00 -1.27 0.91
CA ALA A 90 -13.50 -1.45 -0.44
C ALA A 90 -13.42 -0.17 -1.26
N LEU A 91 -13.16 -0.35 -2.56
CA LEU A 91 -13.38 0.70 -3.54
C LEU A 91 -14.88 0.78 -3.83
N CYS A 92 -15.46 1.93 -3.56
CA CYS A 92 -16.87 2.20 -3.70
C CYS A 92 -17.10 3.36 -4.67
N GLU A 93 -18.28 3.39 -5.28
CA GLU A 93 -18.80 4.53 -6.02
C GLU A 93 -19.98 5.09 -5.23
N LEU A 94 -19.88 6.35 -4.80
CA LEU A 94 -20.90 7.10 -4.09
C LEU A 94 -21.24 8.35 -4.90
N TYR A 95 -22.50 8.51 -5.30
CA TYR A 95 -22.96 9.64 -6.13
C TYR A 95 -22.16 9.83 -7.44
N GLY A 96 -21.68 8.72 -8.02
CA GLY A 96 -20.82 8.73 -9.21
C GLY A 96 -19.35 9.10 -8.94
N GLU A 97 -18.98 9.35 -7.69
CA GLU A 97 -17.60 9.59 -7.27
C GLU A 97 -16.99 8.33 -6.65
N ARG A 98 -15.75 8.02 -7.01
CA ARG A 98 -15.03 6.85 -6.48
C ARG A 98 -14.29 7.22 -5.21
N MET A 99 -14.42 6.39 -4.17
CA MET A 99 -13.73 6.56 -2.90
C MET A 99 -13.55 5.24 -2.16
N LEU A 100 -12.65 5.24 -1.19
CA LEU A 100 -12.43 4.10 -0.31
C LEU A 100 -13.31 4.23 0.94
N LYS A 101 -13.94 3.11 1.33
CA LYS A 101 -14.76 3.02 2.54
C LYS A 101 -14.59 1.65 3.18
N TYR A 102 -14.74 1.59 4.49
CA TYR A 102 -14.81 0.33 5.21
C TYR A 102 -16.22 -0.26 5.11
N ILE A 103 -16.29 -1.58 5.03
CA ILE A 103 -17.54 -2.32 4.99
C ILE A 103 -17.94 -2.71 6.41
N ARG A 104 -19.21 -2.49 6.76
CA ARG A 104 -19.85 -3.08 7.93
C ARG A 104 -21.07 -3.87 7.50
N ARG A 105 -21.07 -5.18 7.76
CA ARG A 105 -22.18 -6.07 7.44
C ARG A 105 -22.99 -6.42 8.69
N GLN A 106 -24.31 -6.28 8.60
CA GLN A 106 -25.27 -6.70 9.61
C GLN A 106 -26.35 -7.57 8.96
N GLY A 107 -26.23 -8.89 9.12
CA GLY A 107 -27.07 -9.85 8.40
C GLY A 107 -26.86 -9.76 6.88
N HIS A 108 -27.92 -9.39 6.15
CA HIS A 108 -27.85 -9.14 4.70
C HIS A 108 -27.48 -7.70 4.35
N ALA A 109 -27.56 -6.76 5.31
CA ALA A 109 -27.33 -5.35 5.06
C ALA A 109 -25.82 -5.02 5.03
N VAL A 110 -25.39 -4.26 4.02
CA VAL A 110 -24.03 -3.74 3.84
C VAL A 110 -24.04 -2.22 4.01
N TRP A 111 -23.13 -1.74 4.86
CA TRP A 111 -22.95 -0.34 5.18
C TRP A 111 -21.51 0.08 4.89
N LEU A 112 -21.31 1.32 4.46
CA LEU A 112 -20.01 1.94 4.27
C LEU A 112 -19.73 2.89 5.43
N THR A 113 -18.51 2.82 5.98
CA THR A 113 -18.05 3.65 7.10
C THR A 113 -16.70 4.29 6.79
N ASP A 114 -16.45 5.46 7.38
CA ASP A 114 -15.16 6.16 7.34
C ASP A 114 -14.21 5.66 8.45
N GLY A 115 -14.23 4.36 8.73
CA GLY A 115 -13.37 3.72 9.75
C GLY A 115 -13.76 4.08 11.19
N ALA A 116 -13.55 5.33 11.60
CA ALA A 116 -13.72 5.81 12.97
C ALA A 116 -14.97 6.70 13.21
N THR A 117 -15.59 7.24 12.17
CA THR A 117 -16.74 8.16 12.29
C THR A 117 -18.08 7.52 11.93
N SER A 118 -19.13 7.93 12.66
CA SER A 118 -20.51 7.42 12.65
C SER A 118 -21.29 7.65 11.34
N GLY A 119 -20.67 8.21 10.31
CA GLY A 119 -21.26 8.33 8.98
C GLY A 119 -21.40 6.94 8.37
N THR A 120 -22.62 6.42 8.30
CA THR A 120 -22.93 5.13 7.70
C THR A 120 -23.76 5.37 6.43
N VAL A 121 -23.26 4.92 5.29
CA VAL A 121 -24.03 4.94 4.03
C VAL A 121 -24.48 3.51 3.74
N PRO A 122 -25.79 3.24 3.68
CA PRO A 122 -26.27 1.92 3.26
C PRO A 122 -25.94 1.72 1.78
N VAL A 123 -25.37 0.56 1.44
CA VAL A 123 -25.18 0.14 0.05
C VAL A 123 -26.47 -0.48 -0.48
N ASP A 124 -27.13 -1.29 0.36
CA ASP A 124 -28.34 -1.99 -0.06
C ASP A 124 -29.51 -1.03 -0.24
N GLY A 125 -30.05 -0.98 -1.46
CA GLY A 125 -31.18 -0.13 -1.82
C GLY A 125 -30.81 1.34 -2.08
N CYS A 126 -29.52 1.66 -2.23
CA CYS A 126 -29.04 2.96 -2.67
C CYS A 126 -28.49 2.84 -4.10
N ASP A 127 -29.22 3.33 -5.10
CA ASP A 127 -28.75 3.30 -6.50
C ASP A 127 -27.47 4.14 -6.73
N GLU A 128 -27.21 5.05 -5.79
CA GLU A 128 -26.09 5.97 -5.78
C GLU A 128 -24.86 5.41 -5.05
N ALA A 129 -24.97 4.26 -4.35
CA ALA A 129 -23.88 3.64 -3.60
C ALA A 129 -23.60 2.22 -4.08
N LYS A 130 -22.39 1.97 -4.57
CA LYS A 130 -21.98 0.67 -5.09
C LYS A 130 -20.62 0.28 -4.56
N VAL A 131 -20.49 -0.97 -4.10
CA VAL A 131 -19.18 -1.58 -3.85
C VAL A 131 -18.67 -2.12 -5.18
N LEU A 132 -17.56 -1.57 -5.67
CA LEU A 132 -16.93 -2.04 -6.91
C LEU A 132 -16.13 -3.31 -6.60
N GLY A 133 -15.30 -3.30 -5.57
CA GLY A 133 -14.57 -4.49 -5.13
C GLY A 133 -13.87 -4.29 -3.80
N VAL A 134 -13.45 -5.40 -3.21
CA VAL A 134 -12.77 -5.44 -1.92
C VAL A 134 -11.30 -5.13 -2.12
N VAL A 135 -10.75 -4.16 -1.40
CA VAL A 135 -9.32 -3.89 -1.39
C VAL A 135 -8.59 -5.04 -0.70
N THR A 136 -7.61 -5.58 -1.40
CA THR A 136 -6.81 -6.73 -0.98
C THR A 136 -5.42 -6.32 -0.57
N VAL A 137 -4.88 -5.27 -1.21
CA VAL A 137 -3.52 -4.77 -0.97
C VAL A 137 -3.51 -3.25 -1.03
N ILE A 138 -2.79 -2.63 -0.10
CA ILE A 138 -2.39 -1.22 -0.14
C ILE A 138 -0.89 -1.16 -0.44
N ILE A 139 -0.50 -0.27 -1.36
CA ILE A 139 0.88 -0.05 -1.80
C ILE A 139 1.18 1.44 -1.62
N LYS A 140 2.04 1.78 -0.67
CA LYS A 140 2.45 3.16 -0.41
C LYS A 140 3.80 3.47 -1.00
N VAL A 141 3.92 4.62 -1.67
CA VAL A 141 5.20 5.12 -2.17
C VAL A 141 6.00 5.70 -1.00
N ARG A 142 7.22 5.20 -0.79
CA ARG A 142 8.09 5.64 0.32
C ARG A 142 9.28 6.48 -0.12
N ARG A 143 9.57 6.57 -1.42
CA ARG A 143 10.59 7.49 -1.95
C ARG A 143 10.13 8.93 -1.76
N TYR A 144 10.94 9.74 -1.11
CA TYR A 144 10.66 11.14 -0.89
C TYR A 144 10.58 11.90 -2.22
N LYS A 145 9.48 12.62 -2.43
CA LYS A 145 9.34 13.53 -3.57
C LYS A 145 9.59 14.94 -3.04
N LYS A 146 10.76 15.53 -3.36
CA LYS A 146 11.02 16.97 -3.18
C LYS A 146 10.01 17.80 -3.99
N ARG A 147 8.76 17.96 -3.53
CA ARG A 147 7.78 18.86 -4.15
C ARG A 147 6.98 19.65 -3.12
N ARG A 148 6.84 20.93 -3.47
CA ARG A 148 6.11 22.02 -2.83
C ARG A 148 4.64 21.65 -2.59
N THR A 149 4.27 21.34 -1.35
CA THR A 149 3.03 21.75 -0.67
C THR A 149 2.92 20.96 0.62
N ARG A 150 3.50 21.47 1.71
CA ARG A 150 3.14 21.06 3.05
C ARG A 150 2.52 22.24 3.80
N THR A 151 1.35 22.65 3.29
CA THR A 151 0.35 23.39 4.07
C THR A 151 -1.03 22.96 3.59
N ILE A 152 -1.45 21.74 3.94
CA ILE A 152 -2.88 21.40 3.88
C ILE A 152 -3.40 21.54 5.30
N GLY A 153 -3.91 22.73 5.60
CA GLY A 153 -4.92 22.88 6.64
C GLY A 153 -6.15 22.07 6.25
N ARG A 154 -6.77 21.42 7.24
CA ARG A 154 -8.00 20.64 7.13
C ARG A 154 -8.99 21.27 6.15
N LEU A 155 -9.39 20.53 5.12
CA LEU A 155 -10.58 20.85 4.34
C LEU A 155 -11.82 20.54 5.19
N PRO A 156 -12.79 21.46 5.34
CA PRO A 156 -14.01 21.21 6.11
C PRO A 156 -14.99 20.32 5.33
N GLN A 157 -15.56 19.33 6.02
CA GLN A 157 -16.66 18.50 5.52
C GLN A 157 -17.93 19.35 5.35
N LYS A 158 -18.60 19.22 4.19
CA LYS A 158 -19.97 19.69 4.00
C LYS A 158 -20.94 18.53 4.18
N GLU A 159 -21.84 18.66 5.14
CA GLU A 159 -22.98 17.76 5.37
C GLU A 159 -24.02 17.94 4.26
N GLN A 160 -24.60 16.83 3.78
CA GLN A 160 -25.90 16.86 3.10
C GLN A 160 -26.76 15.68 3.53
N THR A 161 -28.03 16.01 3.79
CA THR A 161 -29.04 15.19 4.46
C THR A 161 -30.03 14.60 3.46
N ALA A 162 -30.30 13.30 3.63
CA ALA A 162 -31.43 12.42 3.29
C ALA A 162 -32.53 12.87 2.30
N LEU A 163 -33.02 11.91 1.48
CA LEU A 163 -34.45 11.55 1.40
C LEU A 163 -34.65 10.24 0.56
N PHE A 164 -35.37 9.26 1.15
CA PHE A 164 -36.27 8.19 0.63
C PHE A 164 -36.15 7.73 -0.86
N GLU A 165 -36.37 6.48 -1.29
CA GLU A 165 -37.35 5.46 -0.93
C GLU A 165 -36.94 4.10 -1.58
N ARG A 166 -37.44 2.98 -1.04
CA ARG A 166 -36.94 1.61 -1.22
C ARG A 166 -37.14 1.02 -2.62
N ARG A 167 -36.11 0.32 -3.15
CA ARG A 167 -36.22 -0.95 -3.91
C ARG A 167 -34.86 -1.67 -3.93
N ALA A 168 -34.88 -2.98 -3.68
CA ALA A 168 -33.67 -3.82 -3.59
C ALA A 168 -33.18 -4.23 -4.98
N ILE A 169 -31.88 -4.02 -5.29
CA ILE A 169 -31.25 -4.60 -6.50
C ILE A 169 -29.84 -5.13 -6.23
N LYS A 170 -29.61 -6.31 -6.83
CA LYS A 170 -28.42 -7.15 -6.94
C LYS A 170 -27.08 -6.43 -7.10
N VAL A 171 -26.09 -6.98 -6.39
CA VAL A 171 -24.64 -6.85 -6.62
C VAL A 171 -24.28 -7.44 -7.99
N SER A 172 -24.29 -6.63 -9.04
CA SER A 172 -23.63 -6.94 -10.32
C SER A 172 -23.56 -5.70 -11.21
N TYR A 173 -22.66 -4.77 -10.89
CA TYR A 173 -22.20 -3.77 -11.86
C TYR A 173 -20.70 -3.59 -11.66
N PHE A 174 -19.91 -3.93 -12.67
CA PHE A 174 -18.48 -3.73 -12.70
C PHE A 174 -18.11 -2.88 -13.93
N PRO A 175 -17.27 -1.84 -13.80
CA PRO A 175 -17.09 -0.83 -14.84
C PRO A 175 -16.04 -1.27 -15.87
N GLY A 176 -16.35 -2.27 -16.68
CA GLY A 176 -15.52 -2.58 -17.86
C GLY A 176 -15.36 -1.38 -18.79
N ALA A 177 -16.30 -0.43 -18.77
CA ALA A 177 -16.32 0.76 -19.62
C ALA A 177 -15.41 1.93 -19.15
N ASP A 178 -14.93 1.92 -17.90
CA ASP A 178 -14.10 3.02 -17.37
C ASP A 178 -12.61 2.69 -17.23
N VAL A 179 -12.23 1.45 -17.50
CA VAL A 179 -10.83 1.06 -17.68
C VAL A 179 -10.48 1.39 -19.13
N PRO A 180 -9.45 2.22 -19.40
CA PRO A 180 -9.04 2.51 -20.77
C PRO A 180 -8.81 1.21 -21.57
N GLU A 181 -9.13 1.17 -22.86
CA GLU A 181 -8.95 -0.03 -23.70
C GLU A 181 -7.47 -0.49 -23.77
N ASP A 182 -6.52 0.44 -23.61
CA ASP A 182 -5.07 0.17 -23.48
C ASP A 182 -4.60 -0.01 -22.02
N GLY A 183 -5.51 0.05 -21.05
CA GLY A 183 -5.25 0.22 -19.61
C GLY A 183 -4.84 -1.06 -18.87
N HIS A 184 -3.93 -1.84 -19.45
CA HIS A 184 -3.34 -3.01 -18.82
C HIS A 184 -2.04 -2.64 -18.10
N ILE A 185 -1.83 -3.20 -16.90
CA ILE A 185 -0.62 -2.96 -16.13
C ILE A 185 -0.10 -4.24 -15.50
N ASP A 186 1.22 -4.40 -15.44
CA ASP A 186 1.90 -5.50 -14.76
C ASP A 186 2.55 -4.94 -13.48
N LEU A 187 2.31 -5.55 -12.31
CA LEU A 187 2.80 -5.02 -11.04
C LEU A 187 4.33 -5.03 -10.98
N ASN A 188 4.97 -5.99 -11.65
CA ASN A 188 6.41 -6.04 -11.74
C ASN A 188 6.97 -4.83 -12.50
N GLU A 189 6.29 -4.31 -13.51
CA GLU A 189 6.73 -3.11 -14.23
C GLU A 189 6.52 -1.82 -13.41
N VAL A 190 5.44 -1.78 -12.63
CA VAL A 190 5.09 -0.61 -11.81
C VAL A 190 6.01 -0.46 -10.62
N LEU A 191 6.28 -1.58 -9.94
CA LEU A 191 6.92 -1.59 -8.63
C LEU A 191 8.42 -1.87 -8.69
N ILE A 192 8.92 -2.42 -9.81
CA ILE A 192 10.34 -2.80 -9.97
C ILE A 192 10.96 -1.93 -11.06
N SER A 193 11.71 -0.91 -10.62
CA SER A 193 12.52 -0.07 -11.52
C SER A 193 13.66 -0.86 -12.16
N ASN A 194 14.39 -1.64 -11.35
CA ASN A 194 15.47 -2.50 -11.84
C ASN A 194 15.51 -3.84 -11.08
N PRO A 195 15.18 -4.97 -11.75
CA PRO A 195 15.14 -6.29 -11.11
C PRO A 195 16.46 -6.75 -10.48
N VAL A 196 17.61 -6.23 -10.90
CA VAL A 196 18.93 -6.63 -10.39
C VAL A 196 19.23 -6.00 -9.02
N PHE A 197 18.68 -4.82 -8.76
CA PHE A 197 18.94 -4.05 -7.53
C PHE A 197 17.72 -3.97 -6.61
N THR A 198 16.58 -4.51 -7.05
CA THR A 198 15.33 -4.51 -6.28
C THR A 198 15.18 -5.81 -5.50
N PHE A 199 14.79 -5.68 -4.24
CA PHE A 199 14.61 -6.77 -3.29
C PHE A 199 13.23 -6.66 -2.64
N PHE A 200 12.61 -7.81 -2.36
CA PHE A 200 11.35 -7.89 -1.63
C PHE A 200 11.61 -8.44 -0.23
N GLY A 201 11.18 -7.73 0.81
CA GLY A 201 11.40 -8.11 2.21
C GLY A 201 10.12 -8.10 3.03
N LYS A 202 10.03 -9.00 4.01
CA LYS A 202 8.98 -8.96 5.04
C LYS A 202 9.45 -8.15 6.26
N VAL A 203 8.59 -7.27 6.74
CA VAL A 203 8.80 -6.54 7.98
C VAL A 203 8.47 -7.46 9.15
N SER A 204 9.39 -7.52 10.11
CA SER A 204 9.18 -8.22 11.37
C SER A 204 9.33 -7.21 12.51
N GLY A 205 8.35 -7.17 13.41
CA GLY A 205 8.31 -6.29 14.57
C GLY A 205 7.50 -5.01 14.38
N PHE A 206 7.44 -4.19 15.44
CA PHE A 206 6.52 -3.07 15.59
C PHE A 206 7.20 -1.69 15.55
N SER A 207 8.44 -1.61 15.07
CA SER A 207 9.28 -0.41 15.21
C SER A 207 8.84 0.79 14.38
N LEU A 208 7.87 0.63 13.47
CA LEU A 208 7.36 1.67 12.58
C LEU A 208 5.81 1.75 12.55
N LEU A 209 5.16 1.38 13.65
CA LEU A 209 3.69 1.52 13.77
C LEU A 209 3.23 2.97 13.55
N ASP A 210 4.00 3.94 14.04
CA ASP A 210 3.72 5.38 13.89
C ASP A 210 3.88 5.88 12.43
N ASP A 211 4.42 5.04 11.54
CA ASP A 211 4.66 5.34 10.11
C ASP A 211 3.82 4.46 9.17
N ASP A 212 2.79 3.84 9.75
CA ASP A 212 1.86 2.93 9.07
C ASP A 212 2.58 1.75 8.38
N ILE A 213 3.59 1.18 9.05
CA ILE A 213 4.22 -0.08 8.66
C ILE A 213 4.06 -1.08 9.81
N ASN A 214 3.26 -2.11 9.55
CA ASN A 214 2.90 -3.12 10.53
C ASN A 214 3.77 -4.37 10.43
N ASP A 215 3.75 -5.16 11.48
CA ASP A 215 4.31 -6.51 11.46
C ASP A 215 3.67 -7.33 10.32
N ASN A 216 4.48 -8.08 9.57
CA ASN A 216 4.12 -8.83 8.36
C ASN A 216 3.79 -8.01 7.10
N ASP A 217 3.85 -6.68 7.16
CA ASP A 217 3.88 -5.86 5.95
C ASP A 217 5.12 -6.21 5.12
N SER A 218 5.09 -5.88 3.84
CA SER A 218 6.19 -6.15 2.92
C SER A 218 6.78 -4.85 2.43
N VAL A 219 8.06 -4.83 2.12
CA VAL A 219 8.75 -3.67 1.56
C VAL A 219 9.46 -4.05 0.29
N ILE A 220 9.49 -3.12 -0.65
CA ILE A 220 10.33 -3.18 -1.84
C ILE A 220 11.52 -2.25 -1.59
N VAL A 221 12.72 -2.79 -1.74
CA VAL A 221 13.98 -2.11 -1.43
C VAL A 221 14.82 -2.05 -2.69
N ASP A 222 15.31 -0.87 -3.05
CA ASP A 222 16.22 -0.67 -4.17
C ASP A 222 17.61 -0.29 -3.66
N ARG A 223 18.61 -1.11 -4.00
CA ARG A 223 20.01 -0.91 -3.60
C ARG A 223 20.80 0.01 -4.52
N SER A 224 20.24 0.39 -5.67
CA SER A 224 20.89 1.30 -6.62
C SER A 224 20.61 2.77 -6.35
N LEU A 225 19.67 3.07 -5.45
CA LEU A 225 19.26 4.44 -5.17
C LEU A 225 20.16 5.08 -4.11
N GLU A 226 20.59 6.31 -4.38
CA GLU A 226 21.22 7.16 -3.38
C GLU A 226 20.18 7.64 -2.35
N PRO A 227 20.52 7.71 -1.05
CA PRO A 227 19.62 8.20 -0.01
C PRO A 227 19.28 9.68 -0.19
N GLU A 228 17.99 10.02 -0.22
CA GLU A 228 17.52 11.40 -0.17
C GLU A 228 16.89 11.73 1.18
N TRP A 229 16.84 13.02 1.51
CA TRP A 229 16.16 13.48 2.72
C TRP A 229 14.73 12.97 2.75
N GLY A 230 14.28 12.41 3.87
CA GLY A 230 12.94 11.87 4.07
C GLY A 230 12.75 10.43 3.58
N ASP A 231 13.73 9.84 2.91
CA ASP A 231 13.62 8.44 2.50
C ASP A 231 13.63 7.49 3.70
N LEU A 232 12.94 6.37 3.54
CA LEU A 232 13.05 5.25 4.47
C LEU A 232 14.16 4.30 3.97
N ALA A 233 15.20 4.09 4.77
CA ALA A 233 16.32 3.21 4.44
C ALA A 233 16.28 1.92 5.26
N VAL A 234 16.56 0.80 4.58
CA VAL A 234 16.94 -0.45 5.24
C VAL A 234 18.40 -0.32 5.66
N CYS A 235 18.63 -0.47 6.95
CA CYS A 235 19.93 -0.34 7.57
C CYS A 235 20.39 -1.67 8.16
N VAL A 236 21.65 -2.05 7.94
CA VAL A 236 22.26 -3.26 8.51
C VAL A 236 23.17 -2.84 9.66
N THR A 237 22.83 -3.26 10.87
CA THR A 237 23.64 -3.07 12.07
C THR A 237 24.13 -4.41 12.59
N ALA A 238 24.95 -4.39 13.65
CA ALA A 238 25.31 -5.59 14.39
C ALA A 238 24.09 -6.29 15.01
N ASP A 239 22.99 -5.58 15.22
CA ASP A 239 21.76 -6.15 15.74
C ASP A 239 20.78 -6.44 14.58
N GLY A 240 21.27 -6.72 13.37
CA GLY A 240 20.44 -7.10 12.23
C GLY A 240 19.90 -5.94 11.41
N PHE A 241 18.75 -6.15 10.77
CA PHE A 241 18.16 -5.15 9.88
C PHE A 241 17.23 -4.22 10.66
N THR A 242 17.34 -2.91 10.39
CA THR A 242 16.47 -1.89 10.96
C THR A 242 16.02 -0.92 9.88
N LEU A 243 14.85 -0.33 10.05
CA LEU A 243 14.39 0.74 9.16
C LEU A 243 14.61 2.09 9.84
N LYS A 244 15.18 3.04 9.11
CA LYS A 244 15.48 4.40 9.61
C LYS A 244 15.21 5.43 8.54
N TYR A 245 14.79 6.62 8.96
CA TYR A 245 14.64 7.74 8.04
C TYR A 245 15.98 8.37 7.74
N VAL A 246 16.16 8.77 6.49
CA VAL A 246 17.34 9.46 6.01
C VAL A 246 17.13 10.96 6.19
N GLU A 247 18.00 11.60 6.95
CA GLU A 247 18.12 13.05 7.02
C GLU A 247 19.43 13.46 6.33
N VAL A 248 19.33 14.19 5.22
CA VAL A 248 20.49 14.78 4.56
C VAL A 248 20.68 16.21 5.08
N LEU A 249 21.80 16.47 5.72
CA LEU A 249 22.16 17.79 6.26
C LEU A 249 22.62 18.74 5.15
N GLU A 250 22.68 20.04 5.45
CA GLU A 250 23.11 21.07 4.49
C GLU A 250 24.53 20.85 3.94
N ASN A 251 25.40 20.22 4.73
CA ASN A 251 26.76 19.87 4.34
C ASN A 251 26.87 18.54 3.57
N GLY A 252 25.74 17.92 3.23
CA GLY A 252 25.66 16.64 2.51
C GLY A 252 25.83 15.40 3.39
N GLN A 253 26.08 15.54 4.69
CA GLN A 253 26.17 14.39 5.59
C GLN A 253 24.80 13.75 5.80
N ILE A 254 24.78 12.42 5.88
CA ILE A 254 23.57 11.64 6.10
C ILE A 254 23.46 11.29 7.59
N ARG A 255 22.27 11.48 8.16
CA ARG A 255 21.89 10.97 9.47
C ARG A 255 20.72 10.00 9.32
N LEU A 256 20.77 8.93 10.09
CA LEU A 256 19.68 7.97 10.19
C LEU A 256 18.89 8.23 11.46
N MET A 257 17.66 8.66 11.26
CA MET A 257 16.72 9.00 12.31
C MET A 257 15.92 7.74 12.70
N PRO A 258 15.86 7.39 14.00
CA PRO A 258 15.02 6.29 14.44
C PRO A 258 13.54 6.67 14.35
N GLY A 259 12.66 5.71 14.00
CA GLY A 259 11.21 5.91 14.07
C GLY A 259 10.70 6.18 15.50
N ASN A 260 11.42 5.69 16.52
CA ASN A 260 11.15 5.97 17.92
C ASN A 260 12.09 7.06 18.47
N GLN A 261 11.52 8.19 18.90
CA GLN A 261 12.23 9.38 19.41
C GLN A 261 13.13 9.12 20.63
N LYS A 262 12.98 7.97 21.31
CA LYS A 262 13.83 7.59 22.45
C LYS A 262 15.26 7.18 22.05
N TYR A 263 15.49 6.87 20.78
CA TYR A 263 16.81 6.47 20.29
C TYR A 263 17.56 7.66 19.68
N LYS A 264 18.90 7.60 19.73
CA LYS A 264 19.75 8.66 19.15
C LYS A 264 19.90 8.47 17.63
N PRO A 265 19.91 9.55 16.84
CA PRO A 265 20.30 9.51 15.43
C PRO A 265 21.70 8.92 15.23
N ILE A 266 21.89 8.22 14.12
CA ILE A 266 23.19 7.65 13.73
C ILE A 266 23.75 8.49 12.58
N LEU A 267 24.94 9.09 12.76
CA LEU A 267 25.61 9.79 11.68
C LEU A 267 26.31 8.79 10.75
N ILE A 268 26.08 8.92 9.45
CA ILE A 268 26.80 8.16 8.42
C ILE A 268 28.13 8.85 8.11
N THR A 269 29.20 8.07 8.23
CA THR A 269 30.59 8.41 7.91
C THR A 269 31.15 7.37 6.95
N GLU A 270 32.34 7.60 6.40
CA GLU A 270 33.01 6.63 5.53
C GLU A 270 33.20 5.26 6.20
N ASP A 271 33.40 5.23 7.52
CA ASP A 271 33.59 4.00 8.30
C ASP A 271 32.32 3.14 8.43
N ASN A 272 31.14 3.74 8.25
CA ASN A 272 29.86 3.06 8.46
C ASN A 272 28.87 3.25 7.31
N GLU A 273 29.33 3.68 6.13
CA GLU A 273 28.49 3.87 4.93
C GLU A 273 27.67 2.62 4.57
N ARG A 274 28.25 1.43 4.81
CA ARG A 274 27.64 0.11 4.55
C ARG A 274 26.47 -0.19 5.47
N LEU A 275 26.25 0.63 6.49
CA LEU A 275 25.10 0.54 7.37
C LEU A 275 23.82 0.84 6.61
N VAL A 276 23.85 1.65 5.54
CA VAL A 276 22.71 1.81 4.62
C VAL A 276 22.78 0.70 3.57
N TRP A 277 21.83 -0.23 3.60
CA TRP A 277 21.81 -1.37 2.68
C TRP A 277 21.05 -1.08 1.39
N GLY A 278 19.96 -0.33 1.48
CA GLY A 278 19.14 0.09 0.34
C GLY A 278 17.97 0.97 0.77
N ILE A 279 17.31 1.59 -0.20
CA ILE A 279 16.18 2.51 0.04
C ILE A 279 14.86 1.79 -0.18
N VAL A 280 13.93 1.94 0.76
CA VAL A 280 12.56 1.45 0.62
C VAL A 280 11.82 2.34 -0.36
N THR A 281 11.43 1.78 -1.50
CA THR A 281 10.66 2.47 -2.54
C THR A 281 9.16 2.35 -2.30
N TYR A 282 8.72 1.18 -1.79
CA TYR A 282 7.32 0.92 -1.48
C TYR A 282 7.16 0.14 -0.17
N SER A 283 6.09 0.43 0.57
CA SER A 283 5.57 -0.46 1.62
C SER A 283 4.22 -1.03 1.19
N ILE A 284 4.00 -2.30 1.47
CA ILE A 284 2.89 -3.09 0.96
C ILE A 284 2.19 -3.80 2.11
N ARG A 285 0.91 -3.48 2.30
CA ARG A 285 0.04 -4.12 3.29
C ARG A 285 -0.98 -5.00 2.60
N GLN A 286 -1.06 -6.27 2.99
CA GLN A 286 -2.06 -7.20 2.48
C GLN A 286 -3.23 -7.29 3.46
N LEU A 287 -4.37 -6.70 3.09
CA LEU A 287 -5.60 -6.73 3.89
C LEU A 287 -6.35 -8.05 3.74
N ARG A 288 -6.17 -8.74 2.60
CA ARG A 288 -6.72 -10.07 2.34
C ARG A 288 -5.62 -10.99 1.83
N LEU A 289 -5.40 -12.08 2.53
CA LEU A 289 -4.47 -13.13 2.12
C LEU A 289 -5.18 -14.17 1.25
N LYS A 290 -4.44 -14.80 0.32
CA LYS A 290 -4.89 -16.04 -0.33
C LYS A 290 -5.20 -17.03 0.79
N GLY A 291 -6.46 -17.47 0.87
CA GLY A 291 -6.91 -18.30 1.99
C GLY A 291 -5.89 -19.41 2.24
N GLU A 292 -5.42 -19.53 3.48
CA GLU A 292 -4.64 -20.68 3.90
C GLU A 292 -5.44 -21.91 3.47
N ARG A 293 -4.91 -22.69 2.52
CA ARG A 293 -5.38 -24.05 2.36
C ARG A 293 -5.17 -24.67 3.73
N LYS A 294 -6.25 -24.80 4.51
CA LYS A 294 -6.25 -25.67 5.70
C LYS A 294 -5.69 -26.98 5.20
N LYS A 295 -4.42 -27.27 5.53
CA LYS A 295 -3.85 -28.60 5.38
C LYS A 295 -4.76 -29.46 6.25
N LYS A 296 -5.65 -30.22 5.59
CA LYS A 296 -6.38 -31.31 6.22
C LYS A 296 -5.38 -32.41 6.57
#